data_AF-A0A537SG42-F1
#
_entry.id   AF-A0A537SG42-F1
#
_cell.length_a   1.000
_cell.length_b   1.000
_cell.length_c   1.000
_cell.angle_alpha   90.00
_cell.angle_beta   90.00
_cell.angle_gamma   90.00
#
_symmetry.space_group_name_H-M   'P 1'
#
loop_
_entity.id
_entity.type
_entity.pdbx_description
1 polymer ?
#
loop_
_entity_poly.entity_id
_entity_poly.type
_entity_poly.pdbx_seq_one_letter_code
_entity_poly.pdbx_strand_id
1 'polypeptide(L)' 'MEITDWLRKLGLEQYAPAFLDNAIDSKVLPRLTAEDLKDLGVTMVGHRRRLLDAI' A
#
# COMPACT_ATOMS: atom_id res chain seq x y z
N MET A 1 1.00 14.10 -0.37
CA MET A 1 0.29 13.40 0.73
C MET A 1 1.20 12.30 1.19
N GLU A 2 1.47 12.20 2.48
CA GLU A 2 2.35 11.17 3.04
C GLU A 2 1.67 9.79 2.96
N ILE A 3 2.44 8.76 2.61
CA ILE A 3 1.93 7.38 2.42
C ILE A 3 1.29 6.85 3.70
N THR A 4 1.90 7.18 4.85
CA THR A 4 1.40 6.79 6.17
C THR A 4 0.00 7.35 6.44
N ASP A 5 -0.29 8.58 6.02
CA ASP A 5 -1.61 9.19 6.20
C ASP A 5 -2.65 8.59 5.26
N TRP A 6 -2.25 8.26 4.03
CA TRP A 6 -3.12 7.56 3.08
C TRP A 6 -3.50 6.17 3.60
N LEU A 7 -2.51 5.39 4.06
CA LEU A 7 -2.74 4.07 4.66
C LEU A 7 -3.63 4.14 5.91
N ARG A 8 -3.41 5.13 6.79
CA ARG A 8 -4.25 5.34 7.98
C ARG A 8 -5.70 5.65 7.63
N LYS A 9 -5.96 6.45 6.59
CA LYS A 9 -7.34 6.72 6.12
C LYS A 9 -8.04 5.46 5.61
N LEU A 10 -7.28 4.47 5.14
CA LEU A 10 -7.78 3.17 4.72
C LEU A 10 -7.87 2.16 5.90
N GLY A 11 -7.40 2.49 7.10
CA GLY A 11 -7.26 1.55 8.21
C GLY A 11 -6.24 0.44 7.90
N LEU A 12 -5.21 0.78 7.13
CA LEU A 12 -4.17 -0.11 6.63
C LEU A 12 -2.76 0.38 7.03
N GLU A 13 -2.66 1.23 8.07
CA GLU A 13 -1.40 1.81 8.57
C GLU A 13 -0.37 0.77 9.00
N GLN A 14 -0.78 -0.46 9.30
CA GLN A 14 0.12 -1.58 9.59
C GLN A 14 1.08 -1.91 8.44
N TYR A 15 0.75 -1.51 7.20
CA TYR A 15 1.63 -1.70 6.04
C TYR A 15 2.60 -0.55 5.81
N ALA A 16 2.52 0.54 6.60
CA ALA A 16 3.39 1.70 6.40
C ALA A 16 4.90 1.36 6.44
N PRO A 17 5.40 0.49 7.35
CA PRO A 17 6.81 0.09 7.33
C PRO A 17 7.19 -0.57 5.99
N ALA A 18 6.38 -1.51 5.49
CA ALA A 18 6.67 -2.18 4.22
C ALA A 18 6.70 -1.21 3.03
N PHE A 19 5.81 -0.22 3.00
CA PHE A 19 5.81 0.79 1.94
C PHE A 19 7.03 1.71 2.04
N LEU A 20 7.41 2.15 3.24
CA LEU A 20 8.57 3.02 3.45
C LEU A 20 9.89 2.30 3.18
N ASP A 21 10.05 1.07 3.68
CA ASP A 21 11.25 0.26 3.51
C ASP A 21 11.51 -0.09 2.04
N ASN A 22 10.45 -0.15 1.22
CA ASN A 22 10.53 -0.37 -0.22
C ASN A 22 10.49 0.93 -1.04
N ALA A 23 10.69 2.09 -0.40
CA ALA A 23 10.70 3.41 -1.02
C ALA A 23 9.45 3.71 -1.89
N ILE A 24 8.30 3.17 -1.49
CA ILE A 24 7.02 3.43 -2.15
C ILE A 24 6.53 4.81 -1.74
N ASP A 25 6.62 5.74 -2.68
CA ASP A 25 6.13 7.10 -2.54
C ASP A 25 4.86 7.35 -3.37
N SER A 26 4.36 8.58 -3.35
CA SER A 26 3.14 8.96 -4.07
C SER A 26 3.24 8.85 -5.60
N LYS A 27 4.46 8.73 -6.16
CA LYS A 27 4.70 8.55 -7.59
C LYS A 27 4.73 7.07 -7.98
N VAL A 28 5.22 6.21 -7.09
CA VAL A 28 5.25 4.76 -7.29
C VAL A 28 3.90 4.13 -6.96
N LEU A 29 3.19 4.66 -5.97
CA LEU A 29 1.90 4.15 -5.49
C LEU A 29 0.91 3.84 -6.64
N PRO A 30 0.70 4.71 -7.65
CA PRO A 30 -0.22 4.45 -8.77
C PRO A 30 0.17 3.31 -9.70
N ARG A 31 1.39 2.78 -9.55
CA ARG A 31 1.94 1.73 -10.41
C ARG A 31 1.95 0.36 -9.74
N LEU A 32 1.58 0.29 -8.46
CA LEU A 32 1.55 -0.98 -7.73
C LEU A 32 0.49 -1.91 -8.31
N THR A 33 0.90 -3.13 -8.56
CA THR A 33 0.03 -4.24 -8.96
C THR A 33 -0.36 -5.08 -7.76
N ALA A 34 -1.31 -6.01 -7.96
CA ALA A 34 -1.65 -6.99 -6.94
C ALA A 34 -0.46 -7.90 -6.57
N GLU A 35 0.49 -8.10 -7.49
CA GLU A 35 1.71 -8.88 -7.28
C GLU A 35 2.70 -8.09 -6.43
N ASP A 36 2.96 -6.82 -6.75
CA ASP A 36 3.82 -5.94 -5.95
C ASP A 36 3.32 -5.84 -4.50
N LEU A 37 2.00 -5.68 -4.31
CA LEU A 37 1.40 -5.66 -2.98
C LEU A 37 1.60 -6.96 -2.22
N LYS A 38 1.58 -8.11 -2.93
CA LYS A 38 1.83 -9.41 -2.31
C LYS A 38 3.30 -9.53 -1.88
N ASP A 39 4.22 -9.05 -2.69
CA ASP A 39 5.66 -9.02 -2.39
C ASP A 39 6.00 -8.06 -1.24
N LEU A 40 5.25 -6.97 -1.11
CA LEU A 40 5.26 -6.08 0.06
C LEU A 40 4.66 -6.71 1.34
N GLY A 41 4.20 -7.96 1.29
CA GLY A 41 3.62 -8.66 2.44
C GLY A 41 2.13 -8.42 2.67
N VAL A 42 1.43 -7.75 1.74
CA VAL A 42 -0.03 -7.62 1.78
C VAL A 42 -0.67 -8.92 1.28
N THR A 43 -0.69 -9.94 2.11
CA THR A 43 -1.16 -11.30 1.74
C THR A 43 -2.69 -11.44 1.74
N MET A 44 -3.40 -10.60 2.49
CA MET A 44 -4.87 -10.60 2.55
C MET A 44 -5.48 -10.00 1.28
N VAL A 45 -6.32 -10.79 0.60
CA VAL A 45 -6.99 -10.39 -0.66
C VAL A 45 -7.81 -9.11 -0.48
N GLY A 46 -8.57 -9.01 0.62
CA GLY A 46 -9.39 -7.82 0.92
C GLY A 46 -8.55 -6.54 1.09
N HIS A 47 -7.38 -6.65 1.72
CA HIS A 47 -6.48 -5.50 1.88
C HIS A 47 -5.88 -5.06 0.54
N ARG A 48 -5.43 -6.01 -0.30
CA ARG A 48 -4.93 -5.68 -1.64
C ARG A 48 -6.00 -5.00 -2.50
N ARG A 49 -7.24 -5.52 -2.48
CA ARG A 49 -8.36 -4.89 -3.19
C ARG A 49 -8.59 -3.46 -2.70
N ARG A 50 -8.65 -3.26 -1.38
CA ARG A 50 -8.84 -1.94 -0.79
C ARG A 50 -7.73 -0.94 -1.14
N LEU A 51 -6.48 -1.40 -1.24
CA LEU A 51 -5.35 -0.56 -1.67
C LEU A 51 -5.49 -0.19 -3.15
N LEU A 52 -5.73 -1.17 -4.02
CA LEU A 52 -5.88 -0.95 -5.46
C LEU A 52 -7.10 -0.08 -5.82
N ASP A 53 -8.21 -0.21 -5.10
CA ASP A 53 -9.42 0.59 -5.32
C ASP A 53 -9.25 2.06 -4.84
N ALA A 54 -8.24 2.32 -4.00
CA ALA A 54 -7.95 3.64 -3.44
C ALA A 54 -6.81 4.39 -4.17
N ILE A 55 -6.27 3.77 -5.21
CA ILE A 55 -5.22 4.28 -6.11
C ILE A 55 -5.89 4.82 -7.37
#